data_AF-A0A6N6W6M0-F1
#
_entry.id   AF-A0A6N6W6M0-F1
#
_cell.length_a   1.000
_cell.length_b   1.000
_cell.length_c   1.000
_cell.angle_alpha   90.00
_cell.angle_beta   90.00
_cell.angle_gamma   90.00
#
_symmetry.space_group_name_H-M   'P 1'
#
loop_
_entity.id
_entity.type
_entity.pdbx_description
1 polymer ?
#
loop_
_entity_poly.entity_id
_entity_poly.type
_entity_poly.pdbx_seq_one_letter_code
_entity_poly.pdbx_strand_id
1 'polypeptide(L)'
;MIKTFTVLLAYQCLGELIAYAGNLPIPGAVIGMILLLASLSLRPGLSSAIESDALALLRFLPLLFVPAGVGIMVFAGRVAHDLLPIAVSVVVCTALTIVVTALVGQGLCALWPARAAPLAPPTTPFASPLHADGNTALAAADIEKVDTP
;
A
#
# COMPACT_ATOMS: atom_id res chain seq x y z
N MET A 1 7.06 -22.36 4.38
CA MET A 1 6.20 -22.39 3.18
C MET A 1 4.87 -23.13 3.41
N ILE A 2 4.85 -24.45 3.67
CA ILE A 2 3.60 -25.23 3.77
C ILE A 2 2.67 -24.71 4.88
N LYS A 3 3.20 -24.43 6.07
CA LYS A 3 2.41 -23.91 7.20
C LYS A 3 1.68 -22.63 6.83
N THR A 4 2.38 -21.68 6.20
CA THR A 4 1.82 -20.42 5.73
C THR A 4 0.77 -20.64 4.65
N PHE A 5 1.05 -21.47 3.65
CA PHE A 5 0.10 -21.79 2.59
C PHE A 5 -1.18 -22.44 3.13
N THR A 6 -1.06 -23.39 4.06
CA THR A 6 -2.20 -24.01 4.75
C THR A 6 -3.02 -22.98 5.53
N VAL A 7 -2.37 -22.04 6.22
CA VAL A 7 -3.07 -20.96 6.93
C VAL A 7 -3.84 -20.08 5.92
N LEU A 8 -3.18 -19.62 4.86
CA LEU A 8 -3.82 -18.80 3.82
C LEU A 8 -5.03 -19.52 3.18
N LEU A 9 -4.86 -20.80 2.81
CA LEU A 9 -5.94 -21.60 2.25
C LEU A 9 -7.05 -21.90 3.26
N ALA A 10 -6.74 -22.12 4.54
CA ALA A 10 -7.75 -22.33 5.56
C ALA A 10 -8.64 -21.09 5.71
N TYR A 11 -8.05 -19.88 5.76
CA TYR A 11 -8.82 -18.64 5.81
C TYR A 11 -9.59 -18.38 4.50
N GLN A 12 -9.01 -18.70 3.35
CA GLN A 12 -9.70 -18.64 2.05
C GLN A 12 -10.93 -19.56 2.02
N CYS A 13 -10.77 -20.83 2.43
CA CYS A 13 -11.87 -21.81 2.48
C CYS A 13 -12.94 -21.43 3.51
N LEU A 14 -12.55 -20.88 4.66
CA LEU A 14 -13.50 -20.37 5.65
C LEU A 14 -14.28 -19.17 5.10
N GLY A 15 -13.62 -18.24 4.41
CA GLY A 15 -14.26 -17.11 3.75
C GLY A 15 -15.23 -17.56 2.65
N GLU A 16 -14.84 -18.55 1.85
CA GLU A 16 -15.70 -19.17 0.83
C GLU A 16 -16.90 -19.87 1.45
N LEU A 17 -16.70 -20.63 2.54
CA LEU A 17 -17.79 -21.29 3.26
C LEU A 17 -18.80 -20.26 3.79
N ILE A 18 -18.32 -19.14 4.33
CA ILE A 18 -19.18 -18.05 4.83
C ILE A 18 -19.90 -17.35 3.68
N ALA A 19 -19.20 -17.02 2.58
CA ALA A 19 -19.80 -16.39 1.40
C ALA A 19 -20.91 -17.27 0.82
N TYR A 20 -20.62 -18.58 0.67
CA TYR A 20 -21.55 -19.56 0.15
C TYR A 20 -22.76 -19.77 1.08
N ALA A 21 -22.53 -19.98 2.38
CA ALA A 21 -23.60 -20.18 3.35
C ALA A 21 -24.46 -18.92 3.55
N GLY A 22 -23.86 -17.73 3.47
CA GLY A 22 -24.55 -16.45 3.57
C GLY A 22 -25.16 -15.94 2.26
N ASN A 23 -24.99 -16.66 1.15
CA ASN A 23 -25.41 -16.23 -0.20
C ASN A 23 -24.96 -14.80 -0.55
N LEU A 24 -23.76 -14.44 -0.13
CA LEU A 24 -23.26 -13.06 -0.23
C LEU A 24 -22.68 -12.82 -1.64
N PRO A 25 -22.97 -11.68 -2.30
CA PRO A 25 -22.46 -11.36 -3.64
C PRO A 25 -21.00 -10.87 -3.60
N ILE A 26 -20.18 -11.44 -2.72
CA ILE A 26 -18.79 -11.06 -2.49
C ILE A 26 -17.93 -12.32 -2.62
N PRO A 27 -16.81 -12.28 -3.36
CA PRO A 27 -15.90 -13.41 -3.43
C PRO A 27 -15.43 -13.85 -2.04
N GLY A 28 -15.46 -15.15 -1.74
CA GLY A 28 -15.04 -15.68 -0.44
C GLY A 28 -13.60 -15.31 -0.06
N ALA A 29 -12.76 -15.01 -1.06
CA ALA A 29 -11.40 -14.52 -0.85
C ALA A 29 -11.32 -13.20 -0.08
N VAL A 30 -12.26 -12.28 -0.32
CA VAL A 30 -12.30 -10.99 0.38
C VAL A 30 -12.66 -11.22 1.85
N ILE A 31 -13.63 -12.12 2.12
CA ILE A 31 -14.01 -12.48 3.48
C ILE A 31 -12.85 -13.17 4.20
N GLY A 32 -12.17 -14.11 3.54
CA GLY A 32 -11.00 -14.79 4.08
C GLY A 32 -9.87 -13.82 4.43
N MET A 33 -9.64 -12.80 3.61
CA MET A 33 -8.67 -11.73 3.87
C MET A 33 -9.03 -10.92 5.13
N ILE A 34 -10.30 -10.55 5.31
CA ILE A 34 -10.77 -9.83 6.51
C ILE A 34 -10.58 -10.69 7.77
N LEU A 35 -10.91 -11.98 7.70
CA LEU A 35 -10.74 -12.91 8.82
C LEU A 35 -9.27 -13.12 9.19
N LEU A 36 -8.41 -13.24 8.18
CA LEU A 36 -6.97 -13.34 8.35
C LEU A 36 -6.42 -12.06 8.99
N LEU A 37 -6.82 -10.89 8.49
CA LEU A 37 -6.42 -9.59 9.04
C LEU A 37 -6.84 -9.43 10.51
N ALA A 38 -8.08 -9.80 10.85
CA ALA A 38 -8.55 -9.80 12.23
C ALA A 38 -7.67 -10.73 13.10
N SER A 39 -7.36 -11.92 12.60
CA SER A 39 -6.53 -12.89 13.32
C SER A 39 -5.08 -12.43 13.52
N LEU A 40 -4.48 -11.77 12.53
CA LEU A 40 -3.16 -11.15 12.64
C LEU A 40 -3.15 -10.00 13.65
N SER A 41 -4.22 -9.20 13.67
CA SER A 41 -4.37 -8.08 14.60
C SER A 41 -4.48 -8.56 16.05
N LEU A 42 -5.14 -9.70 16.30
CA LEU A 42 -5.27 -10.29 17.63
C LEU A 42 -4.03 -11.10 18.06
N ARG A 43 -3.22 -11.59 17.11
CA ARG A 43 -2.08 -12.47 17.38
C ARG A 43 -0.82 -12.01 16.62
N PRO A 44 -0.02 -11.09 17.19
CA PRO A 44 1.18 -10.57 16.51
C PRO A 44 2.22 -11.65 16.21
N GLY A 45 2.32 -12.70 17.04
CA GLY A 45 3.23 -13.84 16.78
C GLY A 45 2.86 -14.69 15.56
N LEU A 46 1.61 -14.60 15.06
CA LEU A 46 1.22 -15.23 13.80
C LEU A 46 1.79 -14.47 12.61
N SER A 47 1.81 -13.12 12.67
CA SER A 47 2.34 -12.26 11.62
C SER A 47 3.80 -12.58 11.33
N SER A 48 4.65 -12.58 12.36
CA SER A 48 6.08 -12.88 12.22
C SER A 48 6.35 -14.29 11.69
N ALA A 49 5.45 -15.24 11.95
CA ALA A 49 5.60 -16.63 11.53
C ALA A 49 5.25 -16.87 10.05
N ILE A 50 4.37 -16.05 9.46
CA ILE A 50 3.89 -16.24 8.08
C ILE A 50 4.43 -15.23 7.08
N GLU A 51 4.95 -14.08 7.54
CA GLU A 51 5.36 -12.96 6.68
C GLU A 51 6.38 -13.34 5.60
N SER A 52 7.49 -13.98 5.99
CA SER A 52 8.57 -14.36 5.06
C SER A 52 8.08 -15.31 3.96
N ASP A 53 7.26 -16.30 4.33
CA ASP A 53 6.66 -17.24 3.39
C ASP A 53 5.59 -16.59 2.50
N ALA A 54 4.77 -15.69 3.05
CA ALA A 54 3.75 -14.96 2.30
C ALA A 54 4.38 -14.03 1.24
N LEU A 55 5.47 -13.34 1.59
CA LEU A 55 6.27 -12.54 0.67
C LEU A 55 6.88 -13.40 -0.45
N ALA A 56 7.32 -14.61 -0.15
CA ALA A 56 7.78 -15.53 -1.19
C ALA A 56 6.65 -15.99 -2.12
N LEU A 57 5.42 -16.20 -1.61
CA LEU A 57 4.24 -16.52 -2.43
C LEU A 57 3.85 -15.39 -3.38
N LEU A 58 4.00 -14.13 -2.96
CA LEU A 58 3.79 -12.95 -3.82
C LEU A 58 4.64 -12.98 -5.11
N ARG A 59 5.82 -13.62 -5.07
CA ARG A 59 6.68 -13.79 -6.25
C ARG A 59 6.09 -14.76 -7.28
N PHE A 60 5.19 -15.64 -6.86
CA PHE A 60 4.49 -16.60 -7.72
C PHE A 60 3.10 -16.10 -8.16
N LEU A 61 2.67 -14.91 -7.71
CA LEU A 61 1.43 -14.27 -8.14
C LEU A 61 1.29 -14.13 -9.67
N PRO A 62 2.38 -13.94 -10.47
CA PRO A 62 2.29 -14.01 -11.92
C PRO A 62 1.67 -15.30 -12.47
N LEU A 63 1.85 -16.44 -11.78
CA LEU A 63 1.22 -17.71 -12.17
C LEU A 63 -0.32 -17.66 -12.04
N LEU A 64 -0.85 -16.86 -11.10
CA LEU A 64 -2.30 -16.66 -10.93
C LEU A 64 -2.89 -15.75 -12.02
N PHE A 65 -2.06 -14.92 -12.66
CA PHE A 65 -2.48 -14.11 -13.80
C PHE A 65 -2.48 -14.88 -15.13
N VAL A 66 -1.78 -16.02 -15.22
CA VAL A 66 -1.79 -16.85 -16.44
C VAL A 66 -3.21 -17.32 -16.78
N PRO A 67 -4.00 -17.92 -15.87
CA PRO A 67 -5.39 -18.28 -16.15
C PRO A 67 -6.27 -17.10 -16.60
N ALA A 68 -6.12 -15.95 -15.94
CA ALA A 68 -6.84 -14.74 -16.30
C ALA A 68 -6.48 -14.26 -17.72
N GLY A 69 -5.19 -14.27 -18.07
CA GLY A 69 -4.70 -13.92 -19.40
C GLY A 69 -5.16 -14.89 -20.49
N VAL A 70 -5.12 -16.20 -20.22
CA VAL A 70 -5.63 -17.23 -21.15
C VAL A 70 -7.13 -17.06 -21.40
N GLY A 71 -7.90 -16.69 -20.38
CA GLY A 71 -9.32 -16.37 -20.54
C GLY A 71 -9.58 -15.21 -21.52
N ILE A 72 -8.74 -14.17 -21.49
CA ILE A 72 -8.81 -13.05 -22.43
C ILE A 72 -8.43 -13.49 -23.85
N MET A 73 -7.46 -14.41 -23.98
CA MET A 73 -7.00 -14.90 -25.29
C MET A 73 -8.09 -15.63 -26.07
N VAL A 74 -9.07 -16.26 -25.41
CA VAL A 74 -10.24 -16.86 -26.07
C VAL A 74 -11.03 -15.82 -26.87
N PHE A 75 -11.06 -14.57 -26.42
CA PHE A 75 -11.74 -13.46 -27.07
C PHE A 75 -10.77 -12.52 -27.81
N ALA A 76 -9.51 -12.95 -28.04
CA ALA A 76 -8.45 -12.10 -28.60
C ALA A 76 -8.85 -11.44 -29.92
N GLY A 77 -9.58 -12.13 -30.80
CA GLY A 77 -10.04 -11.57 -32.07
C GLY A 77 -11.03 -10.40 -31.91
N ARG A 78 -11.91 -10.46 -30.89
CA ARG A 78 -12.85 -9.37 -30.59
C ARG A 78 -12.16 -8.23 -29.85
N VAL A 79 -11.27 -8.57 -28.92
CA VAL A 79 -10.43 -7.58 -28.23
C VAL A 79 -9.58 -6.81 -29.22
N ALA A 80 -9.00 -7.46 -30.24
CA ALA A 80 -8.19 -6.83 -31.28
C ALA A 80 -8.96 -5.79 -32.11
N HIS A 81 -10.25 -6.03 -32.38
CA HIS A 81 -11.10 -5.10 -33.11
C HIS A 81 -11.49 -3.88 -32.24
N ASP A 82 -11.72 -4.11 -30.95
CA ASP A 82 -12.22 -3.10 -30.01
C ASP A 82 -11.11 -2.52 -29.10
N LEU A 83 -9.84 -2.65 -29.48
CA LEU A 83 -8.69 -2.18 -28.68
C LEU A 83 -8.77 -0.69 -28.36
N LEU A 84 -9.18 0.12 -29.33
CA LEU A 84 -9.26 1.57 -29.16
C LEU A 84 -10.35 1.97 -28.15
N PRO A 85 -11.61 1.49 -28.27
CA PRO A 85 -12.61 1.65 -27.20
C PRO A 85 -12.15 1.17 -25.83
N ILE A 86 -11.50 -0.01 -25.75
CA ILE A 86 -11.01 -0.57 -24.48
C ILE A 86 -9.96 0.36 -23.87
N ALA A 87 -8.93 0.75 -24.63
CA ALA A 87 -7.86 1.61 -24.14
C ALA A 87 -8.40 2.96 -23.65
N VAL A 88 -9.29 3.60 -24.43
CA VAL A 88 -9.91 4.87 -24.05
C VAL A 88 -10.73 4.71 -22.77
N SER A 89 -11.56 3.66 -22.68
CA SER A 89 -12.38 3.42 -21.49
C SER A 89 -11.54 3.19 -20.23
N VAL A 90 -10.42 2.46 -20.32
CA VAL A 90 -9.51 2.21 -19.20
C VAL A 90 -8.85 3.51 -18.74
N VAL A 91 -8.32 4.31 -19.68
CA VAL A 91 -7.66 5.58 -19.35
C VAL A 91 -8.65 6.57 -18.74
N VAL A 92 -9.82 6.74 -19.36
CA VAL A 92 -10.85 7.66 -18.88
C VAL A 92 -11.40 7.21 -17.52
N CYS A 93 -11.71 5.92 -17.35
CA CYS A 93 -12.19 5.38 -16.07
C CYS A 93 -11.15 5.56 -14.95
N THR A 94 -9.88 5.29 -15.25
CA THR A 94 -8.78 5.46 -14.28
C THR A 94 -8.62 6.91 -13.87
N ALA A 95 -8.55 7.83 -14.84
CA ALA A 95 -8.45 9.26 -14.58
C ALA A 95 -9.65 9.79 -13.78
N LEU A 96 -10.86 9.38 -14.19
CA LEU A 96 -12.10 9.75 -13.50
C LEU A 96 -12.12 9.24 -12.07
N THR A 97 -11.75 7.98 -11.85
CA THR A 97 -11.66 7.38 -10.50
C THR A 97 -10.70 8.17 -9.63
N ILE A 98 -9.50 8.50 -10.13
CA ILE A 98 -8.51 9.29 -9.38
C ILE A 98 -9.07 10.68 -9.02
N VAL A 99 -9.67 11.39 -9.96
CA VAL A 99 -10.25 12.72 -9.72
C VAL A 99 -11.37 12.66 -8.68
N VAL A 100 -12.30 11.72 -8.84
CA VAL A 100 -13.43 11.55 -7.91
C VAL A 100 -12.93 11.18 -6.52
N THR A 101 -12.01 10.21 -6.41
CA THR A 101 -11.41 9.83 -5.12
C THR A 101 -10.68 11.01 -4.48
N ALA A 102 -9.95 11.82 -5.24
CA ALA A 102 -9.28 13.01 -4.73
C ALA A 102 -10.27 14.07 -4.22
N LEU A 103 -11.33 14.35 -4.98
CA LEU A 103 -12.38 15.30 -4.59
C LEU A 103 -13.15 14.85 -3.34
N VAL A 104 -13.52 13.56 -3.27
CA VAL A 104 -14.19 12.98 -2.10
C VAL A 104 -13.24 13.01 -0.89
N GLY A 105 -11.97 12.68 -1.08
CA GLY A 105 -10.96 12.77 -0.03
C GLY A 105 -10.79 14.19 0.50
N GLN A 106 -10.67 15.18 -0.39
CA GLN A 106 -10.61 16.60 -0.02
C GLN A 106 -11.89 17.07 0.66
N GLY A 107 -13.05 16.65 0.17
CA GLY A 107 -14.34 16.95 0.79
C GLY A 107 -14.43 16.38 2.20
N LEU A 108 -14.00 15.13 2.40
CA LEU A 108 -13.98 14.50 3.73
C LEU A 108 -12.99 15.21 4.67
N CYS A 109 -11.81 15.60 4.19
CA CYS A 109 -10.85 16.39 4.97
C CYS A 109 -11.35 17.81 5.28
N ALA A 110 -12.11 18.43 4.39
CA ALA A 110 -12.74 19.73 4.63
C ALA A 110 -13.89 19.63 5.65
N LEU A 111 -14.62 18.51 5.66
CA LEU A 111 -15.70 18.20 6.60
C LEU A 111 -15.20 17.68 7.95
N TRP A 112 -13.99 17.12 7.98
CA TRP A 112 -13.27 16.73 9.20
C TRP A 112 -12.14 17.73 9.43
N PRO A 113 -12.43 18.98 9.85
CA PRO A 113 -11.40 19.94 10.22
C PRO A 113 -10.57 19.28 11.32
N ALA A 114 -9.37 18.85 10.93
CA ALA A 114 -8.52 18.06 11.78
C ALA A 114 -8.27 18.87 13.05
N ARG A 115 -8.44 18.19 14.18
CA ARG A 115 -7.78 18.50 15.43
C ARG A 115 -6.27 18.39 15.21
N ALA A 116 -5.72 19.28 14.39
CA ALA A 116 -4.31 19.58 14.34
C ALA A 116 -4.01 20.30 15.65
N ALA A 117 -3.95 19.55 16.75
CA ALA A 117 -3.01 19.92 17.78
C ALA A 117 -1.67 20.02 17.04
N PRO A 118 -1.01 21.18 17.03
CA PRO A 118 0.34 21.27 16.49
C PRO A 118 1.11 20.13 17.13
N LEU A 119 1.63 19.20 16.31
CA LEU A 119 2.64 18.29 16.79
C LEU A 119 3.72 19.21 17.32
N ALA A 120 3.88 19.26 18.65
CA ALA A 120 4.96 20.01 19.26
C ALA A 120 6.21 19.61 18.48
N PRO A 121 7.06 20.58 18.07
CA PRO A 121 8.30 20.26 17.39
C PRO A 121 8.95 19.14 18.18
N PRO A 122 9.48 18.07 17.52
CA PRO A 122 10.09 16.98 18.25
C PRO A 122 11.07 17.62 19.22
N THR A 123 10.72 17.57 20.51
CA THR A 123 11.63 17.88 21.60
C THR A 123 12.59 16.73 21.59
N THR A 124 13.48 16.76 20.60
CA THR A 124 14.59 15.85 20.49
C THR A 124 15.30 15.97 21.83
N PRO A 125 15.39 14.88 22.61
CA PRO A 125 16.34 14.83 23.73
C PRO A 125 17.78 15.01 23.21
N PHE A 126 17.94 14.91 21.88
CA PHE A 126 19.14 15.10 21.08
C PHE A 126 19.27 16.49 20.44
N ALA A 127 18.74 17.54 21.04
CA ALA A 127 19.45 18.82 21.00
C ALA A 127 20.76 18.67 21.80
N SER A 128 21.63 17.79 21.31
CA SER A 128 22.98 17.58 21.80
C SER A 128 23.74 18.86 21.49
N PRO A 129 24.43 19.49 22.45
CA PRO A 129 25.17 20.73 22.25
C PRO A 129 26.49 20.47 21.50
N LEU A 130 26.41 19.83 20.33
CA LEU A 130 27.56 19.46 19.50
C LEU A 130 27.81 20.43 18.35
N HIS A 131 27.20 21.62 18.41
CA HIS A 131 27.56 22.76 17.58
C HIS A 131 27.79 24.04 18.42
N ALA A 132 28.38 23.86 19.60
CA ALA A 132 28.98 24.94 20.38
C ALA A 132 30.52 24.83 20.37
N ASP A 133 31.10 24.34 19.27
CA ASP A 133 32.54 24.46 19.06
C ASP A 133 32.83 25.89 18.63
N GLY A 134 33.54 26.64 19.47
CA GLY A 134 34.04 27.99 19.22
C GLY A 134 35.01 28.12 18.03
N ASN A 135 35.04 27.14 17.11
CA ASN A 135 35.88 27.10 15.93
C ASN A 135 35.14 27.49 14.63
N THR A 136 33.81 27.61 14.64
CA THR A 136 33.06 28.21 13.51
C THR A 136 33.20 29.73 13.44
N ALA A 137 33.55 30.39 14.56
CA ALA A 137 33.95 31.79 14.55
C ALA A 137 35.34 31.99 13.91
N LEU A 138 36.24 31.01 14.04
CA LEU A 138 37.57 31.03 13.42
C LEU A 138 37.51 30.76 11.91
N ALA A 139 36.62 29.88 11.46
CA ALA A 139 36.43 29.60 10.03
C ALA A 139 35.85 30.79 9.23
N ALA A 140 35.06 31.67 9.89
CA ALA A 140 34.55 32.88 9.26
C ALA A 140 35.59 34.01 9.16
N ALA A 141 36.62 34.00 10.03
CA ALA A 141 37.64 35.05 10.07
C ALA A 141 38.78 34.88 9.06
N ASP A 142 39.02 33.66 8.55
CA ASP A 142 40.09 33.40 7.58
C ASP A 142 39.69 33.68 6.11
N ILE A 143 38.40 33.81 5.80
CA ILE A 143 37.93 34.11 4.43
C ILE A 143 38.00 35.62 4.11
N GLU A 144 38.03 36.51 5.11
CA GLU A 144 38.00 37.96 4.89
C GLU A 144 39.39 38.59 4.61
N LYS A 145 40.50 37.83 4.72
CA LYS A 145 41.86 38.40 4.66
C LYS A 145 42.66 38.11 3.38
N VAL A 146 42.04 37.52 2.36
CA VAL A 146 42.70 37.10 1.10
C VAL A 146 42.22 37.87 -0.14
N ASP A 147 41.55 39.01 0.03
CA ASP A 147 41.33 39.92 -1.11
C ASP A 147 41.48 41.40 -0.70
N THR A 148 42.60 41.98 -1.13
CA THR A 148 42.98 43.40 -1.34
C THR A 148 44.27 43.83 -0.65
N PRO A 149 45.12 44.67 -1.29
CA PRO A 149 45.10 45.13 -2.69
C PRO A 149 46.06 44.37 -3.62
#